data_AF-N9MTM3-F1
#
_entry.id   AF-N9MTM3-F1
#
_cell.length_a   1.000
_cell.length_b   1.000
_cell.length_c   1.000
_cell.angle_alpha   90.00
_cell.angle_beta   90.00
_cell.angle_gamma   90.00
#
_symmetry.space_group_name_H-M   'P 1'
#
loop_
_entity.id
_entity.type
_entity.pdbx_description
1 polymer ?
#
loop_
_entity_poly.entity_id
_entity_poly.type
_entity_poly.pdbx_seq_one_letter_code
_entity_poly.pdbx_strand_id
1 'polypeptide(L)'
;MAELIKRIRITYKIKILGMSETAFPIEIISLSREIADLKSTEDSHKIIEAFKAHKNAFVRRVIVTAIRFMGQNSSLKYIGYLLEKMEDEDDWVKYDVAWTLGELDCNDKRVINSLTHLAEEYFHLSKEELEKIEPNDASIYAKKRAAESLHELSMRF
;
A
#
# COMPACT_ATOMS: atom_id res chain seq x y z
N MET A 1 -19.39 -4.54 -22.36
CA MET A 1 -20.37 -5.05 -21.38
C MET A 1 -19.69 -5.80 -20.22
N ALA A 2 -18.82 -6.79 -20.50
CA ALA A 2 -18.11 -7.54 -19.45
C ALA A 2 -17.29 -6.67 -18.46
N GLU A 3 -16.56 -5.66 -18.95
CA GLU A 3 -15.73 -4.81 -18.09
C GLU A 3 -16.56 -3.95 -17.12
N LEU A 4 -17.70 -3.42 -17.59
CA LEU A 4 -18.63 -2.66 -16.75
C LEU A 4 -19.16 -3.53 -15.60
N ILE A 5 -19.49 -4.80 -15.90
CA ILE A 5 -19.95 -5.76 -14.88
C ILE A 5 -18.82 -6.03 -13.87
N LYS A 6 -17.58 -6.21 -14.33
CA LYS A 6 -16.41 -6.40 -13.46
C LYS A 6 -16.22 -5.20 -12.53
N ARG A 7 -16.29 -3.97 -13.06
CA ARG A 7 -16.17 -2.73 -12.27
C ARG A 7 -17.26 -2.60 -11.21
N ILE A 8 -18.52 -2.88 -11.58
CA ILE A 8 -19.66 -2.86 -10.65
C ILE A 8 -19.44 -3.89 -9.52
N ARG A 9 -19.03 -5.12 -9.88
CA ARG A 9 -18.75 -6.18 -8.90
C ARG A 9 -17.65 -5.78 -7.93
N ILE A 10 -16.54 -5.23 -8.41
CA ILE A 10 -15.42 -4.76 -7.57
C ILE A 10 -15.91 -3.67 -6.62
N THR A 11 -16.66 -2.70 -7.13
CA THR A 11 -17.21 -1.60 -6.32
C THR A 11 -18.14 -2.13 -5.22
N TYR A 12 -18.95 -3.15 -5.53
CA TYR A 12 -19.79 -3.80 -4.53
C TYR A 12 -18.96 -4.52 -3.45
N LYS A 13 -17.91 -5.27 -3.83
CA LYS A 13 -17.00 -5.91 -2.88
C LYS A 13 -16.32 -4.91 -1.96
N ILE A 14 -15.87 -3.76 -2.48
CA ILE A 14 -15.28 -2.68 -1.67
C ILE A 14 -16.30 -2.15 -0.64
N LYS A 15 -17.56 -1.96 -1.04
CA LYS A 15 -18.61 -1.49 -0.12
C LYS A 15 -18.89 -2.50 1.00
N ILE A 16 -18.95 -3.79 0.67
CA ILE A 16 -19.11 -4.84 1.68
C ILE A 16 -17.93 -4.84 2.64
N LEU A 17 -16.70 -4.83 2.11
CA LEU A 17 -15.48 -4.75 2.92
C LEU A 17 -15.46 -3.52 3.83
N GLY A 18 -15.95 -2.38 3.33
CA GLY A 18 -16.05 -1.14 4.10
C GLY A 18 -17.03 -1.18 5.27
N MET A 19 -17.93 -2.16 5.28
CA MET A 19 -18.87 -2.44 6.38
C MET A 19 -18.37 -3.55 7.31
N SER A 20 -17.29 -4.25 6.96
CA SER A 20 -16.73 -5.34 7.76
C SER A 20 -15.90 -4.83 8.93
N GLU A 21 -16.03 -5.50 10.07
CA GLU A 21 -15.18 -5.30 11.25
C GLU A 21 -13.87 -6.08 11.17
N THR A 22 -13.85 -7.15 10.38
CA THR A 22 -12.67 -7.99 10.13
C THR A 22 -12.50 -8.23 8.64
N ALA A 23 -11.25 -8.42 8.22
CA ALA A 23 -10.91 -8.80 6.87
C ALA A 23 -9.67 -9.69 6.89
N PHE A 24 -9.70 -10.77 6.10
CA PHE A 24 -8.53 -11.61 5.93
C PHE A 24 -7.58 -10.97 4.91
N PRO A 25 -6.24 -11.11 5.10
CA PRO A 25 -5.26 -10.55 4.15
C PRO A 25 -5.50 -11.00 2.70
N ILE A 26 -5.98 -12.24 2.50
CA ILE A 26 -6.29 -12.77 1.16
C ILE A 26 -7.41 -11.98 0.46
N GLU A 27 -8.39 -11.47 1.20
CA GLU A 27 -9.49 -10.67 0.63
C GLU A 27 -8.97 -9.32 0.14
N ILE A 28 -8.09 -8.69 0.93
CA ILE A 28 -7.43 -7.42 0.56
C ILE A 28 -6.61 -7.62 -0.71
N ILE A 29 -5.69 -8.59 -0.70
CA ILE A 29 -4.77 -8.84 -1.81
C ILE A 29 -5.53 -9.22 -3.09
N SER A 30 -6.55 -10.10 -2.98
CA SER A 30 -7.35 -10.53 -4.12
C SER A 30 -8.12 -9.36 -4.73
N LEU A 31 -8.78 -8.54 -3.90
CA LEU A 31 -9.54 -7.39 -4.40
C LEU A 31 -8.61 -6.33 -5.01
N SER A 32 -7.44 -6.10 -4.43
CA SER A 32 -6.41 -5.21 -5.00
C SER A 32 -5.94 -5.67 -6.38
N ARG A 33 -5.70 -6.97 -6.55
CA ARG A 33 -5.37 -7.54 -7.87
C ARG A 33 -6.51 -7.35 -8.86
N GLU A 34 -7.75 -7.59 -8.45
CA GLU A 34 -8.91 -7.36 -9.33
C GLU A 34 -8.99 -5.92 -9.85
N ILE A 35 -8.64 -4.93 -9.02
CA ILE A 35 -8.58 -3.51 -9.40
C ILE A 35 -7.42 -3.25 -10.36
N ALA A 36 -6.22 -3.75 -10.05
CA ALA A 36 -5.04 -3.56 -10.89
C ALA A 36 -5.15 -4.24 -12.27
N ASP A 37 -5.83 -5.39 -12.32
CA ASP A 37 -6.04 -6.20 -13.53
C ASP A 37 -7.30 -5.80 -14.30
N LEU A 38 -7.88 -4.62 -14.04
CA LEU A 38 -8.89 -4.06 -14.93
C LEU A 38 -8.23 -3.75 -16.27
N LYS A 39 -8.92 -4.09 -17.37
CA LYS A 39 -8.36 -3.92 -18.72
C LYS A 39 -8.12 -2.45 -19.04
N SER A 40 -8.96 -1.58 -18.46
CA SER A 40 -8.81 -0.13 -18.54
C SER A 40 -8.11 0.40 -17.30
N THR A 41 -6.89 0.91 -17.46
CA THR A 41 -6.15 1.61 -16.40
C THR A 41 -6.94 2.81 -15.85
N GLU A 42 -7.76 3.43 -16.69
CA GLU A 42 -8.67 4.51 -16.30
C GLU A 42 -9.74 4.04 -15.30
N ASP A 43 -10.29 2.84 -15.46
CA ASP A 43 -11.26 2.30 -14.49
C ASP A 43 -10.60 1.95 -13.15
N SER A 44 -9.35 1.46 -13.16
CA SER A 44 -8.57 1.28 -11.93
C SER A 44 -8.37 2.63 -11.21
N HIS A 45 -7.95 3.66 -11.96
CA HIS A 45 -7.76 5.00 -11.41
C HIS A 45 -9.06 5.58 -10.83
N LYS A 46 -10.20 5.41 -11.50
CA LYS A 46 -11.51 5.84 -10.99
C LYS A 46 -11.89 5.17 -9.67
N ILE A 47 -11.63 3.87 -9.54
CA ILE A 47 -11.89 3.15 -8.28
C ILE A 47 -10.97 3.67 -7.18
N ILE A 48 -9.68 3.83 -7.48
CA ILE A 48 -8.72 4.37 -6.51
C ILE A 48 -9.16 5.75 -6.03
N GLU A 49 -9.46 6.67 -6.94
CA GLU A 49 -9.89 8.02 -6.58
C GLU A 49 -11.20 8.03 -5.76
N ALA A 50 -12.14 7.14 -6.08
CA ALA A 50 -13.41 7.05 -5.35
C ALA A 50 -13.27 6.53 -3.91
N PHE A 51 -12.23 5.74 -3.62
CA PHE A 51 -12.12 5.00 -2.35
C PHE A 51 -10.84 5.28 -1.55
N LYS A 52 -9.89 6.06 -2.06
CA LYS A 52 -8.59 6.33 -1.41
C LYS A 52 -8.69 6.98 -0.02
N ALA A 53 -9.78 7.69 0.25
CA ALA A 53 -10.05 8.38 1.52
C ALA A 53 -11.15 7.68 2.35
N HIS A 54 -11.38 6.39 2.12
CA HIS A 54 -12.44 5.66 2.82
C HIS A 54 -12.13 5.50 4.32
N LYS A 55 -13.17 5.60 5.17
CA LYS A 55 -13.04 5.54 6.63
C LYS A 55 -12.54 4.19 7.17
N ASN A 56 -12.86 3.09 6.49
CA ASN A 56 -12.45 1.75 6.89
C ASN A 56 -11.04 1.46 6.35
N ALA A 57 -10.11 1.11 7.24
CA ALA A 57 -8.71 0.85 6.91
C ALA A 57 -8.54 -0.31 5.91
N PHE A 58 -9.37 -1.36 5.94
CA PHE A 58 -9.27 -2.45 4.96
C PHE A 58 -9.48 -1.97 3.53
N VAL A 59 -10.36 -1.00 3.32
CA VAL A 59 -10.54 -0.38 2.01
C VAL A 59 -9.30 0.44 1.61
N ARG A 60 -8.73 1.21 2.53
CA ARG A 60 -7.49 1.98 2.26
C ARG A 60 -6.33 1.05 1.90
N ARG A 61 -6.17 -0.06 2.62
CA ARG A 61 -5.20 -1.13 2.33
C ARG A 61 -5.40 -1.73 0.94
N VAL A 62 -6.65 -2.00 0.55
CA VAL A 62 -6.98 -2.47 -0.81
C VAL A 62 -6.50 -1.47 -1.85
N ILE A 63 -6.73 -0.17 -1.64
CA ILE A 63 -6.32 0.88 -2.57
C ILE A 63 -4.81 1.02 -2.67
N VAL A 64 -4.10 1.08 -1.55
CA VAL A 64 -2.62 1.13 -1.53
C VAL A 64 -2.02 -0.10 -2.22
N THR A 65 -2.52 -1.29 -1.90
CA THR A 65 -2.03 -2.54 -2.49
C THR A 65 -2.39 -2.64 -3.98
N ALA A 66 -3.52 -2.09 -4.42
CA ALA A 66 -3.86 -2.00 -5.84
C ALA A 66 -2.88 -1.09 -6.59
N ILE A 67 -2.56 0.07 -6.02
CA ILE A 67 -1.55 1.00 -6.56
C ILE A 67 -0.22 0.27 -6.75
N ARG A 68 0.25 -0.51 -5.77
CA ARG A 68 1.47 -1.33 -5.90
C ARG A 68 1.42 -2.29 -7.09
N PHE A 69 0.26 -2.90 -7.35
CA PHE A 69 0.09 -3.90 -8.40
C PHE A 69 -0.12 -3.34 -9.81
N MET A 70 -0.43 -2.05 -9.97
CA MET A 70 -0.67 -1.42 -11.28
C MET A 70 0.59 -1.17 -12.13
N GLY A 71 1.78 -1.47 -11.58
CA GLY A 71 3.07 -1.28 -12.23
C GLY A 71 3.59 0.16 -12.18
N GLN A 72 4.91 0.30 -12.31
CA GLN A 72 5.68 1.53 -12.01
C GLN A 72 5.03 2.82 -12.52
N ASN A 73 4.80 2.96 -13.83
CA ASN A 73 4.27 4.19 -14.43
C ASN A 73 2.91 4.62 -13.85
N SER A 74 2.04 3.67 -13.56
CA SER A 74 0.71 3.96 -13.00
C SER A 74 0.81 4.32 -11.52
N SER A 75 1.66 3.61 -10.77
CA SER A 75 1.85 3.79 -9.34
C SER A 75 2.54 5.12 -9.00
N LEU A 76 3.49 5.57 -9.82
CA LEU A 76 4.20 6.84 -9.62
C LEU A 76 3.26 8.06 -9.57
N LYS A 77 2.10 8.01 -10.24
CA LYS A 77 1.07 9.06 -10.16
C LYS A 77 0.54 9.27 -8.75
N TYR A 78 0.66 8.27 -7.89
CA TYR A 78 0.12 8.26 -6.54
C TYR A 78 1.17 8.56 -5.47
N ILE A 79 2.41 8.94 -5.81
CA ILE A 79 3.44 9.27 -4.80
C ILE A 79 2.93 10.27 -3.76
N GLY A 80 2.25 11.34 -4.19
CA GLY A 80 1.71 12.34 -3.24
C GLY A 80 0.69 11.74 -2.27
N TYR A 81 -0.17 10.85 -2.75
CA TYR A 81 -1.13 10.13 -1.92
C TYR A 81 -0.45 9.13 -0.98
N LEU A 82 0.52 8.37 -1.48
CA LEU A 82 1.28 7.41 -0.67
C LEU A 82 2.03 8.13 0.45
N LEU A 83 2.68 9.27 0.17
CA LEU A 83 3.32 10.10 1.19
C LEU A 83 2.34 10.60 2.25
N GLU A 84 1.11 10.98 1.87
CA GLU A 84 0.06 11.34 2.83
C GLU A 84 -0.34 10.15 3.73
N LYS A 85 -0.41 8.93 3.16
CA LYS A 85 -0.79 7.72 3.89
C LYS A 85 0.33 7.13 4.76
N MET A 86 1.54 7.69 4.74
CA MET A 86 2.57 7.37 5.74
C MET A 86 2.16 7.80 7.16
N GLU A 87 1.24 8.77 7.26
CA GLU A 87 0.68 9.29 8.52
C GLU A 87 -0.76 8.77 8.77
N ASP A 88 -1.14 7.65 8.16
CA ASP A 88 -2.47 7.07 8.37
C ASP A 88 -2.69 6.67 9.85
N GLU A 89 -3.92 6.67 10.34
CA GLU A 89 -4.20 6.25 11.72
C GLU A 89 -4.01 4.74 11.94
N ASP A 90 -4.10 3.95 10.87
CA ASP A 90 -3.99 2.50 10.92
C ASP A 90 -2.60 2.03 10.46
N ASP A 91 -1.87 1.37 11.34
CA ASP A 91 -0.49 0.94 11.06
C ASP A 91 -0.39 -0.12 9.96
N TRP A 92 -1.45 -0.89 9.68
CA TRP A 92 -1.44 -1.79 8.53
C TRP A 92 -1.54 -1.04 7.20
N VAL A 93 -2.19 0.13 7.19
CA VAL A 93 -2.12 1.02 6.02
C VAL A 93 -0.70 1.53 5.84
N LYS A 94 -0.04 2.01 6.91
CA LYS A 94 1.36 2.46 6.84
C LYS A 94 2.31 1.36 6.36
N TYR A 95 2.12 0.13 6.84
CA TYR A 95 2.86 -1.04 6.37
C TYR A 95 2.74 -1.24 4.86
N ASP A 96 1.50 -1.26 4.33
CA ASP A 96 1.26 -1.44 2.89
C ASP A 96 1.84 -0.28 2.06
N VAL A 97 1.81 0.95 2.61
CA VAL A 97 2.38 2.14 1.96
C VAL A 97 3.90 2.05 1.92
N ALA A 98 4.54 1.71 3.03
CA ALA A 98 5.99 1.57 3.12
C ALA A 98 6.50 0.51 2.14
N TRP A 99 5.81 -0.62 2.04
CA TRP A 99 6.12 -1.65 1.06
C TRP A 99 5.94 -1.12 -0.37
N THR A 100 4.80 -0.48 -0.66
CA THR A 100 4.54 0.08 -1.99
C THR A 100 5.65 1.04 -2.41
N LEU A 101 6.03 1.98 -1.55
CA LEU A 101 7.09 2.96 -1.82
C LEU A 101 8.47 2.32 -2.02
N GLY A 102 8.82 1.26 -1.27
CA GLY A 102 10.09 0.54 -1.44
C GLY A 102 10.22 -0.16 -2.80
N GLU A 103 9.09 -0.57 -3.39
CA GLU A 103 9.07 -1.17 -4.72
C GLU A 103 9.10 -0.13 -5.85
N LEU A 104 8.69 1.12 -5.61
CA LEU A 104 8.66 2.16 -6.63
C LEU A 104 10.06 2.65 -6.99
N ASP A 105 10.35 2.68 -8.28
CA ASP A 105 11.57 3.30 -8.80
C ASP A 105 11.35 4.81 -8.92
N CYS A 106 11.51 5.51 -7.78
CA CYS A 106 11.40 6.96 -7.71
C CYS A 106 12.58 7.57 -6.95
N ASN A 107 13.24 8.55 -7.57
CA ASN A 107 14.30 9.31 -6.93
C ASN A 107 13.73 10.54 -6.20
N ASP A 108 12.75 10.31 -5.31
CA ASP A 108 12.10 11.35 -4.53
C ASP A 108 12.61 11.33 -3.08
N LYS A 109 13.35 12.36 -2.68
CA LYS A 109 13.90 12.49 -1.32
C LYS A 109 12.81 12.48 -0.25
N ARG A 110 11.58 12.88 -0.57
CA ARG A 110 10.45 12.84 0.37
C ARG A 110 10.11 11.41 0.76
N VAL A 111 10.23 10.46 -0.18
CA VAL A 111 10.00 9.03 0.08
C VAL A 111 11.01 8.50 1.07
N ILE A 112 12.30 8.79 0.86
CA ILE A 112 13.37 8.40 1.79
C ILE A 112 13.10 9.00 3.18
N ASN A 113 12.84 10.31 3.25
CA ASN A 113 12.60 10.98 4.53
C ASN A 113 11.38 10.41 5.28
N SER A 114 10.26 10.16 4.59
CA SER A 114 9.07 9.58 5.20
C SER A 114 9.28 8.14 5.65
N LEU A 115 9.97 7.31 4.87
CA LEU A 115 10.31 5.94 5.26
C LEU A 115 11.27 5.94 6.47
N THR A 116 12.28 6.82 6.49
CA THR A 116 13.18 6.96 7.65
C THR A 116 12.43 7.42 8.88
N HIS A 117 11.48 8.34 8.75
CA HIS A 117 10.64 8.78 9.85
C HIS A 117 9.80 7.63 10.42
N LEU A 118 9.12 6.86 9.56
CA LEU A 118 8.32 5.71 9.98
C LEU A 118 9.17 4.58 10.57
N ALA A 119 10.40 4.36 10.07
CA ALA A 119 11.27 3.30 10.56
C ALA A 119 11.77 3.54 12.00
N GLU A 120 11.84 4.80 12.45
CA GLU A 120 12.33 5.17 13.79
C GLU A 120 13.66 4.45 14.12
N GLU A 121 13.75 3.73 15.25
CA GLU A 121 14.95 2.99 15.66
C GLU A 121 15.34 1.85 14.69
N TYR A 122 14.40 1.33 13.90
CA TYR A 122 14.63 0.24 12.97
C TYR A 122 15.47 0.67 11.76
N PHE A 123 15.55 1.98 11.49
CA PHE A 123 16.36 2.53 10.40
C PHE A 123 17.84 2.15 10.50
N HIS A 124 18.36 1.99 11.72
CA HIS A 124 19.77 1.69 11.94
C HIS A 124 20.11 0.19 11.85
N LEU A 125 19.10 -0.66 11.71
CA LEU A 125 19.26 -2.10 11.69
C LEU A 125 19.65 -2.59 10.29
N SER A 126 20.59 -3.53 10.27
CA SER A 126 20.92 -4.32 9.09
C SER A 126 19.75 -5.22 8.66
N LYS A 127 19.80 -5.71 7.43
CA LYS A 127 18.79 -6.64 6.92
C LYS A 127 18.71 -7.91 7.77
N GLU A 128 19.86 -8.44 8.19
CA GLU A 128 19.95 -9.65 9.03
C GLU A 128 19.38 -9.43 10.43
N GLU A 129 19.46 -8.22 10.96
CA GLU A 129 18.82 -7.85 12.23
C GLU A 129 17.31 -7.73 12.07
N LEU A 130 16.84 -7.06 11.00
CA LEU A 130 15.41 -6.92 10.69
C LEU A 130 14.74 -8.30 10.51
N GLU A 131 15.40 -9.24 9.84
CA GLU A 131 14.87 -10.60 9.61
C GLU A 131 14.61 -11.37 10.92
N LYS A 132 15.40 -11.10 11.98
CA LYS A 132 15.25 -11.75 13.30
C LYS A 132 14.15 -11.12 14.15
N ILE A 133 13.65 -9.96 13.77
CA ILE A 133 12.55 -9.31 14.47
C ILE A 133 11.27 -10.05 14.15
N GLU A 134 10.59 -10.51 15.19
CA GLU A 134 9.24 -11.06 15.17
C GLU A 134 8.27 -9.99 15.69
N PRO A 135 7.61 -9.21 14.80
CA PRO A 135 6.67 -8.18 15.23
C PRO A 135 5.48 -8.81 15.95
N ASN A 136 5.07 -8.22 17.08
CA ASN A 136 3.89 -8.66 17.84
C ASN A 136 2.67 -7.74 17.65
N ASP A 137 2.84 -6.60 16.99
CA ASP A 137 1.78 -5.66 16.64
C ASP A 137 2.00 -5.00 15.27
N ALA A 138 0.95 -4.33 14.78
CA ALA A 138 0.93 -3.69 13.46
C ALA A 138 1.93 -2.54 13.34
N SER A 139 2.19 -1.82 14.44
CA SER A 139 3.14 -0.70 14.47
C SER A 139 4.54 -1.19 14.20
N ILE A 140 4.98 -2.25 14.89
CA ILE A 140 6.30 -2.85 14.68
C ILE A 140 6.41 -3.43 13.26
N TYR A 141 5.35 -4.04 12.73
CA TYR A 141 5.33 -4.44 11.32
C TYR A 141 5.60 -3.25 10.39
N ALA A 142 4.92 -2.12 10.58
CA ALA A 142 5.09 -0.93 9.75
C ALA A 142 6.51 -0.34 9.85
N LYS A 143 7.05 -0.19 11.06
CA LYS A 143 8.42 0.32 11.28
C LYS A 143 9.48 -0.58 10.64
N LYS A 144 9.39 -1.89 10.89
CA LYS A 144 10.26 -2.90 10.26
C LYS A 144 10.17 -2.82 8.74
N ARG A 145 8.96 -2.78 8.18
CA ARG A 145 8.76 -2.75 6.72
C ARG A 145 9.34 -1.49 6.09
N ALA A 146 9.22 -0.34 6.76
CA ALA A 146 9.83 0.91 6.30
C ALA A 146 11.35 0.82 6.25
N ALA A 147 11.99 0.24 7.26
CA ALA A 147 13.44 -0.01 7.26
C ALA A 147 13.85 -0.96 6.12
N GLU A 148 13.13 -2.06 5.93
CA GLU A 148 13.38 -3.00 4.83
C GLU A 148 13.22 -2.33 3.45
N SER A 149 12.21 -1.47 3.27
CA SER A 149 12.01 -0.69 2.04
C SER A 149 13.16 0.28 1.77
N LEU A 150 13.77 0.86 2.81
CA LEU A 150 14.96 1.72 2.64
C LEU A 150 16.17 0.92 2.14
N HIS A 151 16.34 -0.32 2.61
CA HIS A 151 17.36 -1.24 2.07
C HIS A 151 17.10 -1.59 0.60
N GLU A 152 15.83 -1.79 0.21
CA GLU A 152 15.45 -2.05 -1.19
C GLU A 152 15.73 -0.88 -2.12
N LEU A 153 15.60 0.36 -1.61
CA LEU A 153 15.93 1.57 -2.36
C LEU A 153 17.44 1.82 -2.42
N SER A 154 18.20 1.51 -1.35
CA SER A 154 19.65 1.73 -1.32
C SER A 154 20.42 0.78 -2.24
N MET A 155 19.91 -0.45 -2.47
CA MET A 155 20.52 -1.40 -3.42
C MET A 155 20.40 -0.99 -4.90
N ARG A 156 19.71 0.11 -5.21
CA ARG A 156 19.48 0.59 -6.59
C ARG A 156 20.48 1.68 -7.04
N PHE A 157 21.35 2.15 -6.13
CA PHE A 157 22.36 3.20 -6.37
C PHE A 157 23.75 2.75 -5.92
#